data_AF-A0A6P2AZ62-F1
#
_entry.id   AF-A0A6P2AZ62-F1
#
_cell.length_a   1.000
_cell.length_b   1.000
_cell.length_c   1.000
_cell.angle_alpha   90.00
_cell.angle_beta   90.00
_cell.angle_gamma   90.00
#
_symmetry.space_group_name_H-M   'P 1'
#
loop_
_entity.id
_entity.type
_entity.pdbx_description
1 polymer ?
#
loop_
_entity_poly.entity_id
_entity_poly.type
_entity_poly.pdbx_seq_one_letter_code
_entity_poly.pdbx_strand_id
1 'polypeptide(L)'
;MSNIQWFNCFSGLRFGANSNAEPQRTEYERDYDRIIYSSPFRRLQNKTQVFPLPDSVFVHNRLTHSLEVASVGRSLAKRCGTVLINKYGSQWPEESLRFYSQDFSSVISAACLAHDIGNPPFGHSGESAICQFFVDNAENLISGKKLRDWYDHSEWFDLVRFEGNANGFRLLTHHFPTRLPGGFRLTYTTLASMAKYPCSAEASDKSKGLHRKKFGFFQSDQQRFIEMAERLNMRLENESPRSYYRHPFVYLVEAADDICYLIMDWEDAHRLGIISFETASSALLRIIELQGQDMTRVNENLNGLV
;
A
#
# COMPACT_ATOMS: atom_id res chain seq x y z
N MET A 1 26.89 -5.46 -2.76
CA MET A 1 25.80 -5.56 -1.77
C MET A 1 25.30 -6.99 -1.76
N SER A 2 24.93 -7.54 -0.61
CA SER A 2 24.30 -8.86 -0.54
C SER A 2 22.97 -8.86 -1.28
N ASN A 3 22.68 -9.92 -2.04
CA ASN A 3 21.35 -10.10 -2.62
C ASN A 3 20.29 -10.23 -1.52
N ILE A 4 19.06 -9.79 -1.81
CA ILE A 4 17.91 -9.99 -0.94
C ILE A 4 17.68 -11.48 -0.67
N GLN A 5 17.49 -11.83 0.60
CA GLN A 5 17.22 -13.16 1.15
C GLN A 5 16.14 -13.02 2.23
N TRP A 6 15.39 -14.09 2.49
CA TRP A 6 14.31 -14.05 3.49
C TRP A 6 14.80 -13.66 4.90
N PHE A 7 16.05 -13.96 5.27
CA PHE A 7 16.61 -13.61 6.57
C PHE A 7 17.26 -12.21 6.62
N ASN A 8 17.29 -11.45 5.51
CA ASN A 8 17.88 -10.11 5.44
C ASN A 8 17.02 -9.06 4.73
N CYS A 9 15.76 -9.39 4.42
CA CYS A 9 14.79 -8.51 3.76
C CYS A 9 13.84 -7.83 4.75
N PHE A 10 14.21 -7.72 6.02
CA PHE A 10 13.45 -7.00 7.03
C PHE A 10 14.41 -6.30 8.00
N SER A 11 13.91 -5.24 8.62
CA SER A 11 14.61 -4.44 9.61
C SER A 11 13.60 -3.73 10.53
N GLY A 12 13.85 -3.80 11.83
CA GLY A 12 13.12 -3.03 12.84
C GLY A 12 13.57 -1.55 12.92
N LEU A 13 14.58 -1.16 12.14
CA LEU A 13 15.03 0.24 12.08
C LEU A 13 14.00 1.13 11.38
N ARG A 14 14.00 2.41 11.75
CA ARG A 14 13.00 3.39 11.34
C ARG A 14 13.63 4.58 10.64
N PHE A 15 12.82 5.23 9.82
CA PHE A 15 13.19 6.51 9.21
C PHE A 15 13.37 7.59 10.28
N GLY A 16 14.52 8.27 10.31
CA GLY A 16 14.77 9.43 11.17
C GLY A 16 14.85 9.17 12.69
N ALA A 17 15.03 7.93 13.14
CA ALA A 17 15.25 7.59 14.54
C ALA A 17 16.06 6.30 14.72
N ASN A 18 16.93 6.26 15.73
CA ASN A 18 17.53 5.02 16.21
C ASN A 18 16.48 4.23 17.00
N SER A 19 16.43 2.90 16.81
CA SER A 19 15.46 2.03 17.50
C SER A 19 15.73 2.02 19.01
N ASN A 20 14.73 2.38 19.81
CA ASN A 20 14.69 2.03 21.23
C ASN A 20 13.72 0.85 21.35
N ALA A 21 14.27 -0.35 21.55
CA ALA A 21 13.49 -1.55 21.76
C ALA A 21 12.70 -1.41 23.08
N GLU A 22 11.37 -1.45 22.99
CA GLU A 22 10.50 -1.56 24.16
C GLU A 22 10.13 -3.03 24.37
N PRO A 23 10.16 -3.55 25.61
CA PRO A 23 9.94 -4.96 25.88
C PRO A 23 8.47 -5.41 25.67
N GLN A 24 7.52 -4.48 25.60
CA GLN A 24 6.09 -4.79 25.60
C GLN A 24 5.43 -4.80 24.21
N ARG A 25 6.03 -4.12 23.21
CA ARG A 25 5.50 -4.01 21.85
C ARG A 25 6.63 -4.02 20.84
N THR A 26 6.44 -4.73 19.74
CA THR A 26 7.46 -4.81 18.70
C THR A 26 7.43 -3.56 17.83
N GLU A 27 8.53 -3.29 17.12
CA GLU A 27 8.62 -2.10 16.27
C GLU A 27 7.55 -2.11 15.16
N TYR A 28 7.09 -3.28 14.73
CA TYR A 28 6.09 -3.43 13.69
C TYR A 28 4.66 -3.23 14.21
N GLU A 29 4.38 -3.63 15.46
CA GLU A 29 3.10 -3.31 16.11
C GLU A 29 2.93 -1.79 16.29
N ARG A 30 4.03 -1.10 16.65
CA ARG A 30 4.06 0.36 16.74
C ARG A 30 3.78 1.04 15.40
N ASP A 31 4.16 0.44 14.27
CA ASP A 31 3.82 0.97 12.94
C ASP A 31 2.32 0.95 12.71
N TYR A 32 1.67 -0.18 13.01
CA TYR A 32 0.23 -0.34 12.93
C TYR A 32 -0.49 0.74 13.74
N ASP A 33 -0.13 0.88 15.02
CA ASP A 33 -0.71 1.89 15.91
C ASP A 33 -0.54 3.30 15.36
N ARG A 34 0.67 3.66 14.91
CA ARG A 34 0.96 5.00 14.36
C ARG A 34 0.10 5.32 13.14
N ILE A 35 -0.18 4.34 12.30
CA ILE A 35 -1.06 4.52 11.14
C ILE A 35 -2.51 4.70 11.59
N ILE A 36 -3.01 3.82 12.46
CA ILE A 36 -4.39 3.89 12.99
C ILE A 36 -4.69 5.25 13.64
N TYR A 37 -3.77 5.75 14.47
CA TYR A 37 -3.96 7.02 15.17
C TYR A 37 -3.66 8.26 14.31
N SER A 38 -3.28 8.07 13.04
CA SER A 38 -2.89 9.18 12.18
C SER A 38 -4.08 9.95 11.59
N SER A 39 -3.95 11.28 11.50
CA SER A 39 -4.95 12.11 10.81
C SER A 39 -5.12 11.75 9.32
N PRO A 40 -4.05 11.44 8.55
CA PRO A 40 -4.20 10.97 7.17
C PRO A 40 -5.02 9.69 7.04
N PHE A 41 -4.85 8.71 7.94
CA PHE A 41 -5.65 7.49 7.95
C PHE A 41 -7.11 7.76 8.32
N ARG A 42 -7.38 8.56 9.36
CA ARG A 42 -8.76 8.96 9.71
C ARG A 42 -9.49 9.68 8.58
N ARG A 43 -8.77 10.46 7.76
CA ARG A 43 -9.36 11.14 6.58
C ARG A 43 -9.84 10.16 5.51
N LEU A 44 -9.41 8.89 5.51
CA LEU A 44 -9.94 7.89 4.59
C LEU A 44 -11.44 7.62 4.80
N GLN A 45 -11.98 7.91 6.00
CA GLN A 45 -13.41 7.77 6.29
C GLN A 45 -14.29 8.61 5.35
N ASN A 46 -13.79 9.78 4.95
CA ASN A 46 -14.51 10.71 4.08
C ASN A 46 -13.97 10.69 2.65
N LYS A 47 -13.35 9.59 2.22
CA LYS A 47 -12.94 9.37 0.83
C LYS A 47 -13.68 8.17 0.25
N THR A 48 -14.33 8.40 -0.87
CA THR A 48 -15.02 7.37 -1.65
C THR A 48 -14.03 6.30 -2.13
N GLN A 49 -14.51 5.06 -2.15
CA GLN A 49 -13.85 3.91 -2.75
C GLN A 49 -14.22 3.86 -4.25
N VAL A 50 -15.11 2.95 -4.64
CA VAL A 50 -15.69 2.81 -5.98
C VAL A 50 -16.95 3.65 -6.13
N PHE A 51 -17.83 3.61 -5.13
CA PHE A 51 -19.13 4.27 -5.19
C PHE A 51 -19.12 5.64 -4.47
N PRO A 52 -19.95 6.60 -4.92
CA PRO A 52 -20.22 7.83 -4.16
C PRO A 52 -20.78 7.47 -2.78
N LEU A 53 -20.49 8.28 -1.76
CA LEU A 53 -21.03 8.09 -0.40
C LEU A 53 -22.53 8.47 -0.40
N PRO A 54 -23.48 7.52 -0.32
CA PRO A 54 -24.90 7.80 -0.23
C PRO A 54 -25.28 8.11 1.22
N ASP A 55 -26.26 8.98 1.43
CA ASP A 55 -26.70 9.34 2.79
C ASP A 55 -27.40 8.17 3.53
N SER A 56 -27.99 7.22 2.80
CA SER A 56 -28.90 6.20 3.36
C SER A 56 -28.40 4.75 3.25
N VAL A 57 -27.30 4.49 2.54
CA VAL A 57 -26.79 3.13 2.30
C VAL A 57 -25.34 3.05 2.75
N PHE A 58 -25.04 2.10 3.63
CA PHE A 58 -23.66 1.86 4.07
C PHE A 58 -22.90 1.13 2.97
N VAL A 59 -22.07 1.89 2.25
CA VAL A 59 -21.07 1.40 1.30
C VAL A 59 -19.67 1.61 1.87
N HIS A 60 -18.71 0.81 1.45
CA HIS A 60 -17.34 0.92 1.92
C HIS A 60 -16.72 2.25 1.47
N ASN A 61 -16.04 2.91 2.41
CA ASN A 61 -15.13 4.00 2.12
C ASN A 61 -13.69 3.49 2.16
N ARG A 62 -12.72 4.35 1.84
CA ARG A 62 -11.30 3.94 1.85
C ARG A 62 -10.81 3.47 3.22
N LEU A 63 -11.43 3.93 4.31
CA LEU A 63 -11.04 3.51 5.65
C LEU A 63 -11.50 2.07 5.93
N THR A 64 -12.77 1.75 5.68
CA THR A 64 -13.32 0.40 5.90
C THR A 64 -12.63 -0.60 4.98
N HIS A 65 -12.44 -0.27 3.70
CA HIS A 65 -11.66 -1.08 2.77
C HIS A 65 -10.25 -1.36 3.32
N SER A 66 -9.51 -0.32 3.73
CA SER A 66 -8.14 -0.50 4.24
C SER A 66 -8.09 -1.36 5.51
N LEU A 67 -9.11 -1.30 6.38
CA LEU A 67 -9.21 -2.16 7.57
C LEU A 67 -9.41 -3.62 7.20
N GLU A 68 -10.21 -3.91 6.18
CA GLU A 68 -10.48 -5.26 5.71
C GLU A 68 -9.28 -5.83 4.95
N VAL A 69 -8.64 -5.04 4.09
CA VAL A 69 -7.36 -5.37 3.45
C VAL A 69 -6.31 -5.69 4.52
N ALA A 70 -6.25 -4.92 5.61
CA ALA A 70 -5.34 -5.19 6.72
C ALA A 70 -5.66 -6.48 7.49
N SER A 71 -6.93 -6.88 7.55
CA SER A 71 -7.37 -8.16 8.11
C SER A 71 -6.96 -9.33 7.22
N VAL A 72 -7.23 -9.25 5.92
CA VAL A 72 -6.83 -10.26 4.92
C VAL A 72 -5.31 -10.39 4.86
N GLY A 73 -4.59 -9.28 4.77
CA GLY A 73 -3.12 -9.24 4.75
C GLY A 73 -2.49 -9.87 5.98
N ARG A 74 -3.06 -9.65 7.17
CA ARG A 74 -2.62 -10.31 8.42
C ARG A 74 -2.75 -11.83 8.33
N SER A 75 -3.86 -12.33 7.78
CA SER A 75 -4.09 -13.77 7.59
C SER A 75 -3.13 -14.38 6.57
N LEU A 76 -2.94 -13.71 5.43
CA LEU A 76 -1.98 -14.12 4.39
C LEU A 76 -0.56 -14.20 4.95
N ALA A 77 -0.13 -13.18 5.69
CA ALA A 77 1.19 -13.12 6.30
C ALA A 77 1.43 -14.25 7.30
N LYS A 78 0.45 -14.57 8.16
CA LYS A 78 0.56 -15.71 9.09
C LYS A 78 0.77 -17.03 8.35
N ARG A 79 -0.04 -17.30 7.33
CA ARG A 79 0.08 -18.52 6.50
C ARG A 79 1.42 -18.57 5.78
N CYS A 80 1.81 -17.47 5.16
CA CYS A 80 3.08 -17.37 4.42
C CYS A 80 4.27 -17.54 5.36
N GLY A 81 4.26 -16.91 6.54
CA GLY A 81 5.30 -17.05 7.56
C GLY A 81 5.52 -18.50 7.99
N THR A 82 4.44 -19.25 8.28
CA THR A 82 4.54 -20.69 8.59
C THR A 82 5.16 -21.48 7.44
N VAL A 83 4.72 -21.25 6.20
CA VAL A 83 5.27 -21.94 5.01
C VAL A 83 6.75 -21.62 4.81
N LEU A 84 7.13 -20.35 4.97
CA LEU A 84 8.51 -19.89 4.81
C LEU A 84 9.44 -20.52 5.86
N ILE A 85 9.02 -20.52 7.13
CA ILE A 85 9.77 -21.17 8.22
C ILE A 85 9.95 -22.66 7.94
N ASN A 86 8.88 -23.37 7.59
CA ASN A 86 8.94 -24.81 7.36
C ASN A 86 9.81 -25.18 6.15
N LYS A 87 9.77 -24.38 5.09
CA LYS A 87 10.46 -24.68 3.83
C LYS A 87 11.92 -24.24 3.82
N TYR A 88 12.25 -23.13 4.49
CA TYR A 88 13.55 -22.46 4.36
C TYR A 88 14.20 -22.11 5.70
N GLY A 89 13.47 -22.21 6.82
CA GLY A 89 13.88 -21.66 8.12
C GLY A 89 14.91 -22.47 8.91
N SER A 90 15.26 -23.69 8.50
CA SER A 90 16.13 -24.58 9.28
C SER A 90 17.52 -24.00 9.58
N GLN A 91 18.02 -23.10 8.73
CA GLN A 91 19.31 -22.43 8.89
C GLN A 91 19.18 -20.93 9.18
N TRP A 92 17.97 -20.43 9.41
CA TRP A 92 17.76 -19.01 9.66
C TRP A 92 18.16 -18.64 11.09
N PRO A 93 18.68 -17.42 11.30
CA PRO A 93 18.87 -16.87 12.64
C PRO A 93 17.56 -16.88 13.43
N GLU A 94 17.65 -17.00 14.76
CA GLU A 94 16.49 -16.97 15.66
C GLU A 94 15.61 -15.73 15.45
N GLU A 95 16.24 -14.57 15.20
CA GLU A 95 15.53 -13.33 14.89
C GLU A 95 14.63 -13.45 13.65
N SER A 96 15.08 -14.15 12.61
CA SER A 96 14.28 -14.39 11.40
C SER A 96 13.11 -15.32 11.68
N LEU A 97 13.33 -16.39 12.45
CA LEU A 97 12.26 -17.29 12.88
C LEU A 97 11.21 -16.56 13.71
N ARG A 98 11.65 -15.71 14.65
CA ARG A 98 10.78 -14.85 15.44
C ARG A 98 10.03 -13.85 14.57
N PHE A 99 10.70 -13.21 13.61
CA PHE A 99 10.08 -12.26 12.70
C PHE A 99 8.92 -12.90 11.92
N TYR A 100 9.16 -14.02 11.24
CA TYR A 100 8.13 -14.67 10.42
C TYR A 100 7.00 -15.30 11.24
N SER A 101 7.25 -15.66 12.51
CA SER A 101 6.24 -16.26 13.38
C SER A 101 5.38 -15.23 14.12
N GLN A 102 5.96 -14.08 14.51
CA GLN A 102 5.29 -13.10 15.38
C GLN A 102 5.03 -11.76 14.69
N ASP A 103 6.03 -11.22 13.99
CA ASP A 103 6.05 -9.83 13.54
C ASP A 103 5.56 -9.62 12.11
N PHE A 104 5.74 -10.63 11.25
CA PHE A 104 5.44 -10.50 9.83
C PHE A 104 3.98 -10.13 9.56
N SER A 105 3.06 -10.64 10.38
CA SER A 105 1.65 -10.29 10.28
C SER A 105 1.35 -8.83 10.61
N SER A 106 2.09 -8.23 11.55
CA SER A 106 1.99 -6.82 11.90
C SER A 106 2.52 -5.92 10.79
N VAL A 107 3.64 -6.30 10.15
CA VAL A 107 4.20 -5.59 8.98
C VAL A 107 3.20 -5.52 7.84
N ILE A 108 2.69 -6.67 7.39
CA ILE A 108 1.77 -6.72 6.26
C ILE A 108 0.47 -5.99 6.60
N SER A 109 -0.07 -6.19 7.80
CA SER A 109 -1.30 -5.50 8.24
C SER A 109 -1.10 -3.99 8.29
N ALA A 110 0.03 -3.49 8.79
CA ALA A 110 0.35 -2.06 8.79
C ALA A 110 0.51 -1.50 7.36
N ALA A 111 1.23 -2.21 6.47
CA ALA A 111 1.37 -1.80 5.07
C ALA A 111 0.03 -1.76 4.34
N CYS A 112 -0.86 -2.72 4.61
CA CYS A 112 -2.23 -2.73 4.11
C CYS A 112 -3.05 -1.53 4.60
N LEU A 113 -2.95 -1.11 5.86
CA LEU A 113 -3.62 0.11 6.33
C LEU A 113 -3.14 1.37 5.59
N ALA A 114 -1.86 1.41 5.23
CA ALA A 114 -1.22 2.56 4.61
C ALA A 114 -1.35 2.61 3.08
N HIS A 115 -1.77 1.53 2.41
CA HIS A 115 -1.68 1.40 0.95
C HIS A 115 -2.39 2.56 0.21
N ASP A 116 -3.52 3.00 0.74
CA ASP A 116 -4.39 4.01 0.13
C ASP A 116 -4.26 5.42 0.73
N ILE A 117 -3.33 5.62 1.67
CA ILE A 117 -3.23 6.84 2.48
C ILE A 117 -2.90 8.10 1.65
N GLY A 118 -2.22 7.90 0.52
CA GLY A 118 -1.73 8.95 -0.35
C GLY A 118 -2.69 9.41 -1.44
N ASN A 119 -3.81 8.71 -1.66
CA ASN A 119 -4.74 9.07 -2.72
C ASN A 119 -5.36 10.47 -2.48
N PRO A 120 -5.55 11.29 -3.54
CA PRO A 120 -6.22 12.57 -3.42
C PRO A 120 -7.73 12.39 -3.20
N PRO A 121 -8.48 13.47 -2.89
CA PRO A 121 -9.93 13.45 -3.01
C PRO A 121 -10.35 12.97 -4.41
N PHE A 122 -11.47 12.23 -4.50
CA PHE A 122 -11.98 11.66 -5.76
C PHE A 122 -11.07 10.63 -6.44
N GLY A 123 -10.07 10.06 -5.73
CA GLY A 123 -9.25 8.95 -6.23
C GLY A 123 -8.56 9.27 -7.57
N HIS A 124 -8.67 8.36 -8.55
CA HIS A 124 -8.06 8.53 -9.88
C HIS A 124 -8.51 9.80 -10.62
N SER A 125 -9.75 10.25 -10.41
CA SER A 125 -10.23 11.51 -10.99
C SER A 125 -9.51 12.70 -10.38
N GLY A 126 -9.22 12.65 -9.07
CA GLY A 126 -8.40 13.65 -8.38
C GLY A 126 -6.95 13.65 -8.86
N GLU A 127 -6.35 12.47 -9.07
CA GLU A 127 -5.00 12.37 -9.66
C GLU A 127 -4.98 13.04 -11.04
N SER A 128 -5.96 12.70 -11.88
CA SER A 128 -6.07 13.24 -13.24
C SER A 128 -6.27 14.76 -13.23
N ALA A 129 -7.08 15.29 -12.32
CA ALA A 129 -7.30 16.72 -12.18
C ALA A 129 -6.02 17.48 -11.76
N ILE A 130 -5.22 16.93 -10.85
CA ILE A 130 -3.92 17.51 -10.44
C ILE A 130 -2.95 17.52 -11.63
N CYS A 131 -2.82 16.39 -12.33
CA CYS A 131 -1.95 16.28 -13.51
C CYS A 131 -2.36 17.29 -14.59
N GLN A 132 -3.65 17.36 -14.90
CA GLN A 132 -4.19 18.24 -15.93
C GLN A 132 -4.01 19.71 -15.56
N PHE A 133 -4.17 20.08 -14.29
CA PHE A 133 -3.91 21.44 -13.82
C PHE A 133 -2.49 21.90 -14.17
N PHE A 134 -1.47 21.09 -13.89
CA PHE A 134 -0.09 21.47 -14.23
C PHE A 134 0.15 21.53 -15.75
N VAL A 135 -0.45 20.60 -16.53
CA VAL A 135 -0.35 20.62 -17.99
C VAL A 135 -0.99 21.88 -18.58
N ASP A 136 -2.23 22.20 -18.20
CA ASP A 136 -2.99 23.34 -18.74
C ASP A 136 -2.37 24.68 -18.38
N ASN A 137 -1.70 24.76 -17.23
CA ASN A 137 -1.09 25.98 -16.71
C ASN A 137 0.41 26.07 -17.00
N ALA A 138 0.99 25.13 -17.77
CA ALA A 138 2.44 25.08 -18.04
C ALA A 138 3.01 26.40 -18.56
N GLU A 139 2.27 27.05 -19.46
CA GLU A 139 2.65 28.29 -20.13
C GLU A 139 2.24 29.57 -19.37
N ASN A 140 1.46 29.42 -18.28
CA ASN A 140 1.01 30.58 -17.50
C ASN A 140 2.18 31.22 -16.76
N LEU A 141 2.22 32.55 -16.77
CA LEU A 141 3.30 33.32 -16.15
C LEU A 141 3.06 33.48 -14.65
N ILE A 142 4.03 33.04 -13.85
CA ILE A 142 4.12 33.29 -12.41
C ILE A 142 5.38 34.13 -12.18
N SER A 143 5.19 35.37 -11.71
CA SER A 143 6.29 36.32 -11.51
C SER A 143 7.17 36.51 -12.76
N GLY A 144 6.54 36.57 -13.94
CA GLY A 144 7.23 36.79 -15.22
C GLY A 144 7.91 35.55 -15.83
N LYS A 145 7.79 34.38 -15.20
CA LYS A 145 8.36 33.11 -15.66
C LYS A 145 7.25 32.07 -15.85
N LYS A 146 7.26 31.29 -16.93
CA LYS A 146 6.25 30.23 -17.14
C LYS A 146 6.28 29.24 -15.99
N LEU A 147 5.13 28.75 -15.53
CA LEU A 147 5.04 27.77 -14.46
C LEU A 147 5.97 26.57 -14.72
N ARG A 148 6.01 26.05 -15.96
CA ARG A 148 6.90 24.96 -16.37
C ARG A 148 8.37 25.23 -16.07
N ASP A 149 8.82 26.46 -16.27
CA ASP A 149 10.24 26.81 -16.21
C ASP A 149 10.75 26.86 -14.76
N TRP A 150 9.85 26.88 -13.77
CA TRP A 150 10.21 26.84 -12.34
C TRP A 150 10.79 25.50 -11.88
N TYR A 151 10.63 24.46 -12.70
CA TYR A 151 10.98 23.08 -12.34
C TYR A 151 11.94 22.50 -13.39
N ASP A 152 12.83 21.61 -12.96
CA ASP A 152 13.61 20.82 -13.90
C ASP A 152 12.73 19.77 -14.64
N HIS A 153 13.33 18.93 -15.47
CA HIS A 153 12.59 17.89 -16.20
C HIS A 153 11.91 16.88 -15.27
N SER A 154 12.65 16.36 -14.29
CA SER A 154 12.20 15.31 -13.39
C SER A 154 11.16 15.83 -12.39
N GLU A 155 11.38 17.03 -11.84
CA GLU A 155 10.44 17.71 -10.95
C GLU A 155 9.12 18.01 -11.67
N TRP A 156 9.18 18.48 -12.94
CA TRP A 156 7.98 18.68 -13.73
C TRP A 156 7.22 17.37 -13.98
N PHE A 157 7.95 16.28 -14.23
CA PHE A 157 7.37 14.95 -14.43
C PHE A 157 6.57 14.47 -13.21
N ASP A 158 7.05 14.74 -11.99
CA ASP A 158 6.30 14.42 -10.77
C ASP A 158 4.96 15.16 -10.71
N LEU A 159 4.92 16.42 -11.15
CA LEU A 159 3.73 17.27 -11.10
C LEU A 159 2.68 16.86 -12.14
N VAL A 160 3.09 16.64 -13.39
CA VAL A 160 2.16 16.27 -14.48
C VAL A 160 1.82 14.78 -14.52
N ARG A 161 2.45 13.97 -13.66
CA ARG A 161 2.13 12.55 -13.50
C ARG A 161 1.80 12.19 -12.05
N PHE A 162 1.33 13.12 -11.24
CA PHE A 162 1.00 12.89 -9.82
C PHE A 162 0.38 11.51 -9.54
N GLU A 163 0.88 10.83 -8.50
CA GLU A 163 0.50 9.45 -8.20
C GLU A 163 0.31 9.23 -6.70
N GLY A 164 -0.79 8.56 -6.32
CA GLY A 164 -1.20 8.35 -4.94
C GLY A 164 -0.23 7.50 -4.10
N ASN A 165 0.43 6.48 -4.67
CA ASN A 165 1.45 5.68 -3.97
C ASN A 165 2.69 6.51 -3.67
N ALA A 166 3.16 7.31 -4.65
CA ALA A 166 4.27 8.24 -4.43
C ALA A 166 3.94 9.28 -3.35
N ASN A 167 2.72 9.83 -3.38
CA ASN A 167 2.24 10.72 -2.34
C ASN A 167 2.07 10.03 -0.98
N GLY A 168 1.71 8.74 -0.96
CA GLY A 168 1.62 7.93 0.26
C GLY A 168 2.98 7.79 0.93
N PHE A 169 4.01 7.44 0.14
CA PHE A 169 5.39 7.38 0.62
C PHE A 169 5.86 8.73 1.17
N ARG A 170 5.59 9.83 0.45
CA ARG A 170 5.86 11.19 0.92
C ARG A 170 5.14 11.49 2.25
N LEU A 171 3.84 11.23 2.35
CA LEU A 171 3.04 11.50 3.56
C LEU A 171 3.59 10.80 4.80
N LEU A 172 4.16 9.62 4.62
CA LEU A 172 4.67 8.77 5.69
C LEU A 172 6.10 9.10 6.11
N THR A 173 6.93 9.58 5.18
CA THR A 173 8.36 9.81 5.41
C THR A 173 8.73 11.29 5.53
N HIS A 174 7.97 12.18 4.90
CA HIS A 174 8.26 13.61 4.86
C HIS A 174 8.07 14.26 6.23
N HIS A 175 9.02 15.10 6.61
CA HIS A 175 8.95 15.93 7.79
C HIS A 175 8.12 17.18 7.49
N PHE A 176 6.86 17.19 7.94
CA PHE A 176 6.07 18.41 7.98
C PHE A 176 6.48 19.23 9.22
N PRO A 177 6.49 20.58 9.17
CA PRO A 177 6.95 21.43 10.28
C PRO A 177 6.31 21.13 11.65
N THR A 178 5.11 20.54 11.66
CA THR A 178 4.38 20.15 12.87
C THR A 178 4.72 18.75 13.38
N ARG A 179 5.66 18.03 12.76
CA ARG A 179 6.01 16.64 13.09
C ARG A 179 7.45 16.51 13.52
N LEU A 180 7.77 15.40 14.18
CA LEU A 180 9.17 15.07 14.46
C LEU A 180 9.95 14.79 13.16
N PRO A 181 11.29 14.93 13.15
CA PRO A 181 12.12 14.50 12.03
C PRO A 181 11.83 13.04 11.66
N GLY A 182 11.59 12.76 10.38
CA GLY A 182 11.28 11.42 9.87
C GLY A 182 9.79 11.06 9.74
N GLY A 183 8.90 12.05 9.79
CA GLY A 183 7.48 11.85 9.49
C GLY A 183 6.79 10.97 10.53
N PHE A 184 6.22 9.83 10.09
CA PHE A 184 5.64 8.83 10.98
C PHE A 184 6.66 7.87 11.58
N ARG A 185 7.92 7.92 11.13
CA ARG A 185 9.02 7.07 11.58
C ARG A 185 8.68 5.58 11.54
N LEU A 186 7.96 5.15 10.49
CA LEU A 186 7.65 3.74 10.31
C LEU A 186 8.94 2.93 10.10
N THR A 187 8.89 1.62 10.35
CA THR A 187 10.02 0.76 10.02
C THR A 187 10.25 0.74 8.50
N TYR A 188 11.51 0.55 8.09
CA TYR A 188 11.82 0.39 6.66
C TYR A 188 11.01 -0.75 6.04
N THR A 189 10.84 -1.85 6.78
CA THR A 189 10.10 -3.03 6.32
C THR A 189 8.65 -2.69 5.96
N THR A 190 7.95 -1.93 6.80
CA THR A 190 6.56 -1.51 6.53
C THR A 190 6.49 -0.60 5.31
N LEU A 191 7.40 0.39 5.20
CA LEU A 191 7.46 1.30 4.06
C LEU A 191 7.74 0.58 2.73
N ALA A 192 8.66 -0.39 2.73
CA ALA A 192 8.96 -1.17 1.53
C ALA A 192 7.84 -2.12 1.15
N SER A 193 7.10 -2.64 2.14
CA SER A 193 5.94 -3.52 1.90
C SER A 193 4.77 -2.81 1.22
N MET A 194 4.64 -1.49 1.39
CA MET A 194 3.64 -0.68 0.66
C MET A 194 4.16 -0.12 -0.68
N ALA A 195 5.46 -0.23 -0.98
CA ALA A 195 6.07 0.36 -2.17
C ALA A 195 5.76 -0.42 -3.46
N LYS A 196 4.51 -0.30 -3.93
CA LYS A 196 3.97 -0.99 -5.12
C LYS A 196 4.78 -0.75 -6.39
N TYR A 197 5.32 0.45 -6.54
CA TYR A 197 6.05 0.88 -7.73
C TYR A 197 7.40 1.51 -7.34
N PRO A 198 8.44 0.72 -7.09
CA PRO A 198 9.71 1.21 -6.55
C PRO A 198 10.60 1.89 -7.61
N CYS A 199 10.06 2.91 -8.29
CA CYS A 199 10.76 3.70 -9.30
C CYS A 199 10.34 5.17 -9.25
N SER A 200 11.13 6.04 -9.90
CA SER A 200 10.81 7.46 -10.12
C SER A 200 9.77 7.64 -11.23
N ALA A 201 9.19 8.84 -11.33
CA ALA A 201 8.22 9.18 -12.39
C ALA A 201 8.79 8.98 -13.81
N GLU A 202 10.06 9.32 -14.03
CA GLU A 202 10.76 9.12 -15.31
C GLU A 202 11.02 7.64 -15.63
N ALA A 203 11.20 6.82 -14.60
CA ALA A 203 11.36 5.38 -14.77
C ALA A 203 10.01 4.67 -15.02
N SER A 204 8.86 5.32 -14.83
CA SER A 204 7.57 4.66 -15.03
C SER A 204 7.33 4.30 -16.50
N ASP A 205 7.31 2.99 -16.77
CA ASP A 205 7.07 2.36 -18.07
C ASP A 205 6.48 0.96 -17.86
N LYS A 206 5.18 0.81 -18.18
CA LYS A 206 4.45 -0.46 -18.05
C LYS A 206 5.06 -1.59 -18.89
N SER A 207 5.75 -1.28 -19.99
CA SER A 207 6.38 -2.30 -20.86
C SER A 207 7.56 -3.01 -20.20
N LYS A 208 8.14 -2.41 -19.14
CA LYS A 208 9.30 -2.95 -18.41
C LYS A 208 8.92 -3.84 -17.23
N GLY A 209 7.64 -3.91 -16.88
CA GLY A 209 7.12 -4.77 -15.83
C GLY A 209 6.12 -4.08 -14.91
N LEU A 210 5.44 -4.90 -14.09
CA LEU A 210 4.39 -4.42 -13.20
C LEU A 210 4.92 -3.42 -12.15
N HIS A 211 6.17 -3.60 -11.69
CA HIS A 211 6.85 -2.71 -10.75
C HIS A 211 7.12 -1.30 -11.28
N ARG A 212 7.02 -1.10 -12.60
CA ARG A 212 7.18 0.20 -13.29
C ARG A 212 5.90 0.70 -13.96
N LYS A 213 4.76 0.03 -13.74
CA LYS A 213 3.46 0.43 -14.32
C LYS A 213 3.09 1.87 -13.96
N LYS A 214 3.39 2.28 -12.74
CA LYS A 214 3.35 3.68 -12.25
C LYS A 214 4.69 3.98 -11.56
N PHE A 215 4.74 4.91 -10.61
CA PHE A 215 5.91 5.20 -9.79
C PHE A 215 5.51 5.39 -8.32
N GLY A 216 6.48 5.36 -7.41
CA GLY A 216 6.21 5.24 -5.96
C GLY A 216 7.03 6.16 -5.08
N PHE A 217 7.80 7.08 -5.67
CA PHE A 217 8.42 8.19 -4.95
C PHE A 217 8.62 9.37 -5.89
N PHE A 218 8.44 10.57 -5.34
CA PHE A 218 8.81 11.82 -6.00
C PHE A 218 10.32 12.06 -5.91
N GLN A 219 10.86 12.95 -6.74
CA GLN A 219 12.24 13.42 -6.70
C GLN A 219 12.62 13.92 -5.30
N SER A 220 11.74 14.66 -4.64
CA SER A 220 11.95 15.17 -3.27
C SER A 220 12.03 14.08 -2.19
N ASP A 221 11.64 12.85 -2.52
CA ASP A 221 11.59 11.70 -1.63
C ASP A 221 12.53 10.57 -2.08
N GLN A 222 13.21 10.72 -3.24
CA GLN A 222 14.10 9.71 -3.83
C GLN A 222 15.20 9.27 -2.86
N GLN A 223 15.86 10.21 -2.17
CA GLN A 223 16.93 9.86 -1.24
C GLN A 223 16.43 9.00 -0.07
N ARG A 224 15.20 9.25 0.40
CA ARG A 224 14.56 8.46 1.46
C ARG A 224 14.24 7.04 0.98
N PHE A 225 13.84 6.93 -0.29
CA PHE A 225 13.59 5.63 -0.91
C PHE A 225 14.89 4.84 -1.10
N ILE A 226 15.97 5.49 -1.54
CA ILE A 226 17.31 4.87 -1.68
C ILE A 226 17.78 4.34 -0.32
N GLU A 227 17.68 5.14 0.74
CA GLU A 227 18.03 4.71 2.10
C GLU A 227 17.25 3.46 2.51
N MET A 228 15.92 3.46 2.34
CA MET A 228 15.09 2.29 2.62
C MET A 228 15.51 1.06 1.80
N ALA A 229 15.75 1.24 0.50
CA ALA A 229 16.13 0.18 -0.41
C ALA A 229 17.48 -0.46 -0.02
N GLU A 230 18.46 0.35 0.35
CA GLU A 230 19.77 -0.11 0.83
C GLU A 230 19.64 -0.88 2.16
N ARG A 231 18.85 -0.37 3.10
CA ARG A 231 18.62 -1.02 4.41
C ARG A 231 17.98 -2.40 4.30
N LEU A 232 17.22 -2.64 3.23
CA LEU A 232 16.50 -3.90 3.00
C LEU A 232 17.12 -4.74 1.87
N ASN A 233 18.32 -4.38 1.40
CA ASN A 233 19.02 -5.06 0.32
C ASN A 233 18.17 -5.20 -0.96
N MET A 234 17.29 -4.23 -1.23
CA MET A 234 16.46 -4.24 -2.43
C MET A 234 17.34 -4.18 -3.68
N ARG A 235 17.04 -5.03 -4.67
CA ARG A 235 17.83 -5.10 -5.91
C ARG A 235 17.56 -3.87 -6.76
N LEU A 236 18.59 -3.08 -7.01
CA LEU A 236 18.55 -2.00 -7.98
C LEU A 236 18.34 -2.56 -9.39
N GLU A 237 17.42 -1.97 -10.15
CA GLU A 237 17.22 -2.28 -11.57
C GLU A 237 17.95 -1.26 -12.46
N ASN A 238 17.86 0.03 -12.15
CA ASN A 238 18.51 1.08 -12.91
C ASN A 238 18.88 2.27 -12.02
N GLU A 239 20.06 2.86 -12.27
CA GLU A 239 20.58 4.03 -11.54
C GLU A 239 19.88 5.33 -11.97
N SER A 240 19.68 5.52 -13.29
CA SER A 240 19.07 6.72 -13.86
C SER A 240 18.30 6.40 -15.16
N PRO A 241 16.97 6.61 -15.22
CA PRO A 241 16.10 6.99 -14.11
C PRO A 241 16.02 5.88 -13.04
N ARG A 242 15.95 6.29 -11.77
CA ARG A 242 16.09 5.41 -10.60
C ARG A 242 14.95 4.39 -10.51
N SER A 243 15.29 3.11 -10.41
CA SER A 243 14.30 2.02 -10.21
C SER A 243 14.88 0.80 -9.52
N TYR A 244 14.03 0.07 -8.80
CA TYR A 244 14.36 -1.16 -8.08
C TYR A 244 13.36 -2.27 -8.44
N TYR A 245 13.69 -3.51 -8.10
CA TYR A 245 12.69 -4.58 -8.04
C TYR A 245 11.86 -4.47 -6.76
N ARG A 246 10.62 -4.97 -6.83
CA ARG A 246 9.69 -4.97 -5.68
C ARG A 246 10.25 -5.75 -4.50
N HIS A 247 9.98 -5.23 -3.31
CA HIS A 247 10.15 -6.00 -2.09
C HIS A 247 9.17 -7.19 -2.08
N PRO A 248 9.56 -8.41 -1.64
CA PRO A 248 8.69 -9.58 -1.68
C PRO A 248 7.35 -9.40 -0.96
N PHE A 249 7.34 -8.58 0.09
CA PHE A 249 6.14 -8.35 0.91
C PHE A 249 5.05 -7.52 0.20
N VAL A 250 5.42 -6.75 -0.84
CA VAL A 250 4.47 -6.00 -1.67
C VAL A 250 3.43 -6.93 -2.30
N TYR A 251 3.84 -8.13 -2.70
CA TYR A 251 2.94 -9.11 -3.33
C TYR A 251 1.84 -9.60 -2.37
N LEU A 252 2.11 -9.65 -1.07
CA LEU A 252 1.08 -10.00 -0.08
C LEU A 252 0.10 -8.83 0.14
N VAL A 253 0.60 -7.59 0.12
CA VAL A 253 -0.24 -6.40 0.24
C VAL A 253 -1.14 -6.25 -1.00
N GLU A 254 -0.59 -6.39 -2.20
CA GLU A 254 -1.37 -6.38 -3.45
C GLU A 254 -2.38 -7.53 -3.50
N ALA A 255 -2.00 -8.75 -3.10
CA ALA A 255 -2.93 -9.86 -3.06
C ALA A 255 -4.08 -9.63 -2.06
N ALA A 256 -3.79 -9.06 -0.89
CA ALA A 256 -4.82 -8.71 0.09
C ALA A 256 -5.80 -7.67 -0.49
N ASP A 257 -5.26 -6.65 -1.15
CA ASP A 257 -6.02 -5.57 -1.77
C ASP A 257 -6.93 -6.10 -2.89
N ASP A 258 -6.36 -6.88 -3.82
CA ASP A 258 -7.09 -7.49 -4.93
C ASP A 258 -8.21 -8.43 -4.44
N ILE A 259 -7.96 -9.26 -3.42
CA ILE A 259 -8.98 -10.13 -2.82
C ILE A 259 -10.15 -9.31 -2.26
N CYS A 260 -9.85 -8.20 -1.59
CA CYS A 260 -10.87 -7.35 -0.98
C CYS A 260 -11.73 -6.67 -2.04
N TYR A 261 -11.09 -6.02 -3.03
CA TYR A 261 -11.77 -5.39 -4.15
C TYR A 261 -12.71 -6.36 -4.89
N LEU A 262 -12.25 -7.58 -5.18
CA LEU A 262 -13.03 -8.55 -5.96
C LEU A 262 -14.30 -9.06 -5.25
N ILE A 263 -14.39 -8.94 -3.92
CA ILE A 263 -15.52 -9.44 -3.14
C ILE A 263 -16.41 -8.30 -2.64
N MET A 264 -15.81 -7.24 -2.09
CA MET A 264 -16.56 -6.15 -1.45
C MET A 264 -17.31 -5.28 -2.45
N ASP A 265 -16.72 -5.04 -3.63
CA ASP A 265 -17.38 -4.23 -4.65
C ASP A 265 -18.69 -4.87 -5.14
N TRP A 266 -18.77 -6.21 -5.09
CA TRP A 266 -20.01 -6.95 -5.37
C TRP A 266 -21.06 -6.77 -4.26
N GLU A 267 -20.63 -6.80 -2.99
CA GLU A 267 -21.52 -6.53 -1.87
C GLU A 267 -22.08 -5.11 -1.92
N ASP A 268 -21.23 -4.12 -2.16
CA ASP A 268 -21.65 -2.71 -2.27
C ASP A 268 -22.56 -2.49 -3.48
N ALA A 269 -22.23 -3.09 -4.64
CA ALA A 269 -23.08 -3.02 -5.82
C ALA A 269 -24.49 -3.60 -5.55
N HIS A 270 -24.58 -4.69 -4.79
CA HIS A 270 -25.86 -5.26 -4.39
C HIS A 270 -26.61 -4.32 -3.44
N ARG A 271 -25.95 -3.80 -2.40
CA ARG A 271 -26.57 -2.87 -1.43
C ARG A 271 -27.09 -1.59 -2.09
N LEU A 272 -26.44 -1.14 -3.15
CA LEU A 272 -26.87 0.01 -3.96
C LEU A 272 -27.99 -0.32 -4.96
N GLY A 273 -28.42 -1.58 -5.06
CA GLY A 273 -29.43 -2.03 -6.02
C GLY A 273 -28.95 -2.04 -7.48
N ILE A 274 -27.64 -1.98 -7.72
CA ILE A 274 -27.05 -2.07 -9.06
C ILE A 274 -27.15 -3.51 -9.57
N ILE A 275 -26.98 -4.49 -8.68
CA ILE A 275 -27.12 -5.91 -8.98
C ILE A 275 -28.09 -6.59 -8.01
N SER A 276 -28.80 -7.62 -8.50
CA SER A 276 -29.73 -8.40 -7.68
C SER A 276 -28.99 -9.32 -6.71
N PHE A 277 -29.70 -9.75 -5.66
CA PHE A 277 -29.16 -10.72 -4.71
C PHE A 277 -28.77 -12.04 -5.40
N GLU A 278 -29.58 -12.51 -6.34
CA GLU A 278 -29.34 -13.74 -7.10
C GLU A 278 -28.08 -13.62 -7.94
N THR A 279 -27.84 -12.45 -8.54
CA THR A 279 -26.64 -12.18 -9.33
C THR A 279 -25.39 -12.21 -8.45
N ALA A 280 -25.43 -11.51 -7.31
CA ALA A 280 -24.30 -11.44 -6.39
C ALA A 280 -24.00 -12.79 -5.73
N SER A 281 -25.02 -13.45 -5.18
CA SER A 281 -24.90 -14.76 -4.52
C SER A 281 -24.40 -15.83 -5.48
N SER A 282 -24.94 -15.91 -6.70
CA SER A 282 -24.51 -16.91 -7.69
C SER A 282 -23.03 -16.76 -8.07
N ALA A 283 -22.56 -15.51 -8.24
CA ALA A 283 -21.16 -15.24 -8.56
C ALA A 283 -20.22 -15.66 -7.41
N LEU A 284 -20.57 -15.31 -6.16
CA LEU A 284 -19.77 -15.64 -4.99
C LEU A 284 -19.79 -17.14 -4.65
N LEU A 285 -20.95 -17.80 -4.78
CA LEU A 285 -21.07 -19.24 -4.56
C LEU A 285 -20.19 -20.03 -5.53
N ARG A 286 -20.13 -19.60 -6.79
CA ARG A 286 -19.30 -20.24 -7.79
C ARG A 286 -17.81 -20.27 -7.40
N ILE A 287 -17.33 -19.23 -6.72
CA ILE A 287 -15.94 -19.18 -6.22
C ILE A 287 -15.72 -20.22 -5.14
N ILE A 288 -16.68 -20.39 -4.22
CA ILE A 288 -16.58 -21.37 -3.12
C ILE A 288 -16.61 -22.80 -3.66
N GLU A 289 -17.49 -23.09 -4.62
CA GLU A 289 -17.59 -24.40 -5.28
C GLU A 289 -16.26 -24.81 -5.92
N LEU A 290 -15.58 -23.87 -6.60
CA LEU A 290 -14.30 -24.12 -7.25
C LEU A 290 -13.17 -24.47 -6.26
N GLN A 291 -13.31 -24.11 -4.98
CA GLN A 291 -12.34 -24.44 -3.92
C GLN A 291 -12.61 -25.81 -3.28
N GLY A 292 -13.66 -26.53 -3.69
CA GLY A 292 -14.01 -27.83 -3.13
C GLY A 292 -14.38 -27.78 -1.65
N GLN A 293 -14.86 -26.63 -1.16
CA GLN A 293 -15.29 -26.47 0.23
C GLN A 293 -16.62 -27.18 0.50
N ASP A 294 -16.83 -27.53 1.77
CA ASP A 294 -18.10 -28.07 2.23
C ASP A 294 -19.21 -27.02 2.10
N MET A 295 -20.08 -27.22 1.10
CA MET A 295 -21.21 -26.34 0.82
C MET A 295 -22.33 -26.48 1.84
N THR A 296 -22.31 -27.48 2.73
CA THR A 296 -23.37 -27.71 3.73
C THR A 296 -23.56 -26.47 4.60
N ARG A 297 -22.48 -25.97 5.21
CA ARG A 297 -22.51 -24.76 6.05
C ARG A 297 -22.92 -23.50 5.27
N VAL A 298 -22.49 -23.41 4.00
CA VAL A 298 -22.79 -22.24 3.15
C VAL A 298 -24.28 -22.22 2.81
N ASN A 299 -24.82 -23.38 2.41
CA ASN A 299 -26.23 -23.55 2.09
C ASN A 299 -27.13 -23.37 3.33
N GLU A 300 -26.72 -23.88 4.50
CA GLU A 300 -27.42 -23.64 5.77
C GLU A 300 -27.55 -22.15 6.08
N ASN A 301 -26.46 -21.38 5.93
CA ASN A 301 -26.49 -19.94 6.15
C ASN A 301 -27.36 -19.20 5.12
N LEU A 302 -27.28 -19.58 3.84
CA LEU A 302 -28.06 -18.95 2.77
C LEU A 302 -29.56 -19.21 2.94
N ASN A 303 -29.94 -20.44 3.26
CA ASN A 303 -31.34 -20.82 3.48
C ASN A 303 -31.93 -20.12 4.72
N GLY A 304 -31.10 -19.65 5.65
CA GLY A 304 -31.54 -18.87 6.81
C GLY A 304 -31.72 -17.37 6.54
N LEU A 305 -31.34 -16.88 5.35
CA LEU A 305 -31.46 -15.46 4.95
C LEU A 305 -32.69 -15.17 4.08
N VAL A 306 -33.33 -16.21 3.54
CA VAL A 306 -34.55 -16.16 2.72
C VAL A 306 -35.76 -16.48 3.61
#